data_AF-A0A3S4JHJ0-F1
#
_entry.id   AF-A0A3S4JHJ0-F1
#
_cell.length_a   1.000
_cell.length_b   1.000
_cell.length_c   1.000
_cell.angle_alpha   90.00
_cell.angle_beta   90.00
_cell.angle_gamma   90.00
#
_symmetry.space_group_name_H-M   'P 1'
#
loop_
_entity.id
_entity.type
_entity.pdbx_description
1 polymer ?
#
loop_
_entity_poly.entity_id
_entity_poly.type
_entity_poly.pdbx_seq_one_letter_code
_entity_poly.pdbx_strand_id
1 'polypeptide(L)'
;MGYAPGGVAIYSSDYNSLDPWDDDDAAFRSYIDDEYMGHKWQCVEFARRFLFLNYGVVFTDVGMAWEIFSLRFLREVVNDNILPLQAFPNGSPRAPEAGALLIWQKGGEFNETGHVAIITQLLDNKIRIAEQNVIHTPLPPGQQWTRELEMVVENGCYTLRDTFDDTTILGWMIQTDDTQYSLSQPDIANQSLAIRGARLPEKGQFDGQWLDERDPLQKAYVQANGHVINQDPYQYFTITESAEQELIKATNELHLMYLHATDKVLKDDNLLALFDIPKILWPRLRLSWQRRRHHMITGRMDFCMDERGLKVYEYNADSASCHTEAGLILEKWAEQGYTGKGHNPAEGLINELAGAWNTVKRVLSSISCRMMISRRTITRSLCSRRCIRPASRAKFSAGWASYAGMTPGS
;
A
#
# COMPACT_ATOMS: atom_id res chain seq x y z
N MET A 1 -7.31 18.41 19.04
CA MET A 1 -8.49 17.89 19.78
C MET A 1 -8.15 17.55 21.20
N GLY A 2 -7.07 16.80 21.41
CA GLY A 2 -6.58 16.40 22.73
C GLY A 2 -5.39 15.45 22.54
N TYR A 3 -5.09 14.64 23.54
CA TYR A 3 -4.02 13.65 23.48
C TYR A 3 -4.50 12.33 24.04
N ALA A 4 -4.17 11.22 23.39
CA ALA A 4 -4.28 9.88 23.97
C ALA A 4 -3.11 9.59 24.93
N PRO A 5 -3.11 8.45 25.66
CA PRO A 5 -2.00 8.07 26.53
C PRO A 5 -0.65 8.09 25.79
N GLY A 6 0.41 8.44 26.51
CA GLY A 6 1.73 8.66 25.92
C GLY A 6 1.91 10.00 25.20
N GLY A 7 0.90 10.89 25.24
CA GLY A 7 0.99 12.21 24.62
C GLY A 7 0.80 12.18 23.10
N VAL A 8 0.09 11.16 22.59
CA VAL A 8 -0.19 11.03 21.16
C VAL A 8 -1.34 11.95 20.77
N ALA A 9 -1.07 12.95 19.93
CA ALA A 9 -2.06 13.97 19.55
C ALA A 9 -3.25 13.39 18.77
N ILE A 10 -4.44 13.94 19.02
CA ILE A 10 -5.67 13.67 18.27
C ILE A 10 -6.06 14.94 17.52
N TYR A 11 -6.21 14.83 16.20
CA TYR A 11 -6.55 15.94 15.30
C TYR A 11 -7.98 15.82 14.76
N SER A 12 -8.54 16.95 14.30
CA SER A 12 -9.83 16.96 13.59
C SER A 12 -9.58 16.52 12.15
N SER A 13 -10.47 15.70 11.59
CA SER A 13 -10.47 15.29 10.19
C SER A 13 -11.64 15.87 9.39
N ASP A 14 -12.21 17.00 9.83
CA ASP A 14 -13.28 17.68 9.11
C ASP A 14 -12.74 18.40 7.87
N TYR A 15 -12.69 17.69 6.75
CA TYR A 15 -12.18 18.23 5.48
C TYR A 15 -13.03 19.38 4.92
N ASN A 16 -14.28 19.56 5.36
CA ASN A 16 -15.11 20.70 4.94
C ASN A 16 -14.57 22.05 5.43
N SER A 17 -13.68 22.01 6.43
CA SER A 17 -13.01 23.19 6.97
C SER A 17 -11.73 23.59 6.22
N LEU A 18 -11.31 22.82 5.22
CA LEU A 18 -10.10 23.07 4.43
C LEU A 18 -10.38 24.06 3.29
N ASP A 19 -9.36 24.81 2.91
CA ASP A 19 -9.43 25.71 1.75
C ASP A 19 -9.57 24.86 0.47
N PRO A 20 -10.59 25.08 -0.38
CA PRO A 20 -10.82 24.28 -1.59
C PRO A 20 -9.67 24.27 -2.61
N TRP A 21 -8.65 25.11 -2.41
CA TRP A 21 -7.50 25.29 -3.29
C TRP A 21 -6.25 24.52 -2.84
N ASP A 22 -6.30 23.82 -1.70
CA ASP A 22 -5.20 23.03 -1.16
C ASP A 22 -5.23 21.60 -1.73
N ASP A 23 -4.85 21.47 -3.00
CA ASP A 23 -4.96 20.24 -3.81
C ASP A 23 -3.67 19.38 -3.80
N ASP A 24 -2.73 19.67 -2.88
CA ASP A 24 -1.50 18.87 -2.76
C ASP A 24 -1.72 17.63 -1.89
N ASP A 25 -2.07 16.50 -2.52
CA ASP A 25 -2.20 15.19 -1.87
C ASP A 25 -0.97 14.82 -1.00
N ALA A 26 0.23 15.29 -1.37
CA ALA A 26 1.43 15.04 -0.58
C ALA A 26 1.40 15.74 0.80
N ALA A 27 0.69 16.86 0.93
CA ALA A 27 0.52 17.58 2.20
C ALA A 27 -0.34 16.78 3.20
N PHE A 28 -1.24 15.93 2.70
CA PHE A 28 -2.09 15.06 3.51
C PHE A 28 -1.38 13.80 3.99
N ARG A 29 -0.16 13.51 3.54
CA ARG A 29 0.62 12.39 4.08
C ARG A 29 1.25 12.75 5.43
N SER A 30 0.92 11.99 6.47
CA SER A 30 1.49 12.12 7.82
C SER A 30 2.75 11.25 7.95
N TYR A 31 3.80 11.81 8.52
CA TYR A 31 5.07 11.13 8.76
C TYR A 31 5.59 11.47 10.15
N ILE A 32 6.26 10.51 10.78
CA ILE A 32 7.19 10.78 11.88
C ILE A 32 8.56 10.30 11.42
N ASP A 33 9.53 11.21 11.39
CA ASP A 33 10.80 11.01 10.69
C ASP A 33 10.55 10.53 9.24
N ASP A 34 11.08 9.38 8.85
CA ASP A 34 10.91 8.78 7.52
C ASP A 34 9.77 7.74 7.46
N GLU A 35 9.05 7.51 8.57
CA GLU A 35 7.99 6.51 8.64
C GLU A 35 6.61 7.10 8.32
N TYR A 36 5.92 6.49 7.36
CA TYR A 36 4.58 6.90 6.95
C TYR A 36 3.53 6.45 7.96
N MET A 37 2.82 7.40 8.54
CA MET A 37 1.78 7.14 9.54
C MET A 37 0.41 6.93 8.88
N GLY A 38 0.10 7.62 7.78
CA GLY A 38 -1.20 7.52 7.11
C GLY A 38 -1.65 8.85 6.52
N HIS A 39 -2.91 8.88 6.05
CA HIS A 39 -3.55 10.09 5.55
C HIS A 39 -4.08 10.94 6.70
N LYS A 40 -3.69 12.22 6.75
CA LYS A 40 -4.16 13.20 7.74
C LYS A 40 -5.65 13.46 7.52
N TRP A 41 -6.54 13.32 8.50
CA TRP A 41 -6.34 12.85 9.89
C TRP A 41 -7.22 11.64 10.16
N GLN A 42 -7.07 10.61 9.33
CA GLN A 42 -7.89 9.40 9.34
C GLN A 42 -7.66 8.52 10.58
N CYS A 43 -8.61 7.63 10.86
CA CYS A 43 -8.53 6.67 11.96
C CYS A 43 -7.29 5.75 11.87
N VAL A 44 -6.97 5.27 10.66
CA VAL A 44 -5.78 4.44 10.39
C VAL A 44 -4.48 5.19 10.71
N GLU A 45 -4.41 6.48 10.36
CA GLU A 45 -3.24 7.33 10.64
C GLU A 45 -2.97 7.43 12.14
N PHE A 46 -4.03 7.67 12.92
CA PHE A 46 -3.93 7.75 14.37
C PHE A 46 -3.51 6.42 15.00
N ALA A 47 -4.14 5.32 14.58
CA ALA A 47 -3.82 3.99 15.11
C ALA A 47 -2.36 3.61 14.85
N ARG A 48 -1.86 3.82 13.63
CA ARG A 48 -0.47 3.55 13.27
C ARG A 48 0.49 4.45 14.06
N ARG A 49 0.19 5.75 14.16
CA ARG A 49 1.00 6.72 14.92
C ARG A 49 1.03 6.43 16.42
N PHE A 50 -0.09 6.00 16.99
CA PHE A 50 -0.16 5.62 18.39
C PHE A 50 0.75 4.43 18.69
N LEU A 51 0.68 3.37 17.87
CA LEU A 51 1.53 2.20 18.03
C LEU A 51 3.00 2.52 17.83
N PHE A 52 3.32 3.37 16.84
CA PHE A 52 4.69 3.80 16.57
C PHE A 52 5.30 4.55 17.76
N LEU A 53 4.60 5.58 18.27
CA LEU A 53 5.13 6.43 19.34
C LEU A 53 5.24 5.71 20.69
N ASN A 54 4.29 4.81 21.00
CA ASN A 54 4.26 4.13 22.30
C ASN A 54 5.04 2.81 22.33
N TYR A 55 5.08 2.09 21.19
CA TYR A 55 5.60 0.72 21.14
C TYR A 55 6.67 0.51 20.06
N GLY A 56 6.94 1.50 19.20
CA GLY A 56 7.95 1.37 18.13
C GLY A 56 7.56 0.40 17.01
N VAL A 57 6.26 0.08 16.87
CA VAL A 57 5.73 -0.88 15.90
C VAL A 57 4.70 -0.26 14.98
N VAL A 58 4.57 -0.78 13.77
CA VAL A 58 3.57 -0.37 12.78
C VAL A 58 2.93 -1.58 12.09
N PHE A 59 1.67 -1.47 11.69
CA PHE A 59 1.04 -2.41 10.75
C PHE A 59 1.23 -1.92 9.31
N THR A 60 1.17 -2.86 8.37
CA THR A 60 1.34 -2.61 6.93
C THR A 60 0.31 -1.63 6.37
N ASP A 61 0.51 -1.18 5.14
CA ASP A 61 -0.48 -0.34 4.48
C ASP A 61 -1.75 -1.12 4.11
N VAL A 62 -2.88 -0.47 4.30
CA VAL A 62 -4.24 -1.00 4.09
C VAL A 62 -5.06 0.06 3.39
N GLY A 63 -5.96 -0.35 2.49
CA GLY A 63 -6.85 0.58 1.82
C GLY A 63 -7.93 1.10 2.77
N MET A 64 -8.50 0.19 3.58
CA MET A 64 -9.60 0.49 4.50
C MET A 64 -9.31 -0.03 5.91
N ALA A 65 -9.91 0.61 6.93
CA ALA A 65 -9.63 0.30 8.33
C ALA A 65 -10.05 -1.12 8.73
N TRP A 66 -11.13 -1.64 8.16
CA TRP A 66 -11.61 -3.00 8.47
C TRP A 66 -10.61 -4.09 8.06
N GLU A 67 -9.76 -3.82 7.06
CA GLU A 67 -8.76 -4.78 6.56
C GLU A 67 -7.67 -5.09 7.59
N ILE A 68 -7.45 -4.17 8.55
CA ILE A 68 -6.47 -4.35 9.64
C ILE A 68 -6.75 -5.66 10.41
N PHE A 69 -8.03 -6.04 10.58
CA PHE A 69 -8.41 -7.25 11.30
C PHE A 69 -7.94 -8.56 10.63
N SER A 70 -7.58 -8.49 9.34
CA SER A 70 -7.04 -9.62 8.57
C SER A 70 -5.51 -9.74 8.68
N LEU A 71 -4.82 -8.74 9.22
CA LEU A 71 -3.37 -8.76 9.41
C LEU A 71 -2.97 -9.71 10.54
N ARG A 72 -1.77 -10.29 10.44
CA ARG A 72 -1.24 -11.25 11.44
C ARG A 72 0.15 -10.92 11.95
N PHE A 73 0.68 -9.76 11.58
CA PHE A 73 1.96 -9.28 12.08
C PHE A 73 2.04 -7.76 12.15
N LEU A 74 2.99 -7.28 12.96
CA LEU A 74 3.46 -5.91 13.02
C LEU A 74 4.95 -5.86 12.65
N ARG A 75 5.41 -4.74 12.10
CA ARG A 75 6.83 -4.47 11.90
C ARG A 75 7.37 -3.65 13.06
N GLU A 76 8.41 -4.13 13.72
CA GLU A 76 9.21 -3.36 14.68
C GLU A 76 10.19 -2.47 13.92
N VAL A 77 10.04 -1.15 14.03
CA VAL A 77 10.71 -0.19 13.13
C VAL A 77 12.23 -0.17 13.34
N VAL A 78 12.69 -0.29 14.58
CA VAL A 78 14.11 -0.11 14.93
C VAL A 78 15.04 -1.16 14.31
N ASN A 79 14.51 -2.33 13.95
CA ASN A 79 15.31 -3.48 13.51
C ASN A 79 14.68 -4.27 12.34
N ASP A 80 13.58 -3.77 11.77
CA ASP A 80 12.78 -4.43 10.73
C ASP A 80 12.29 -5.85 11.12
N ASN A 81 12.18 -6.15 12.41
CA ASN A 81 11.66 -7.43 12.87
C ASN A 81 10.14 -7.55 12.65
N ILE A 82 9.67 -8.78 12.49
CA ILE A 82 8.25 -9.08 12.31
C ILE A 82 7.74 -9.73 13.60
N LEU A 83 6.77 -9.08 14.24
CA LEU A 83 6.15 -9.52 15.49
C LEU A 83 4.76 -10.09 15.22
N PRO A 84 4.35 -11.19 15.89
CA PRO A 84 3.03 -11.77 15.67
C PRO A 84 1.92 -10.90 16.26
N LEU A 85 0.82 -10.82 15.52
CA LEU A 85 -0.39 -10.09 15.87
C LEU A 85 -1.58 -11.05 15.80
N GLN A 86 -2.28 -11.21 16.92
CA GLN A 86 -3.44 -12.10 17.02
C GLN A 86 -4.72 -11.29 16.96
N ALA A 87 -5.74 -11.80 16.25
CA ALA A 87 -7.07 -11.23 16.18
C ALA A 87 -8.05 -12.04 17.04
N PHE A 88 -8.88 -11.37 17.82
CA PHE A 88 -9.88 -11.98 18.70
C PHE A 88 -11.26 -11.43 18.34
N PRO A 89 -12.28 -12.29 18.16
CA PRO A 89 -13.61 -11.81 17.81
C PRO A 89 -14.25 -11.08 18.99
N ASN A 90 -15.17 -10.17 18.71
CA ASN A 90 -16.04 -9.64 19.76
C ASN A 90 -16.84 -10.79 20.41
N GLY A 91 -16.93 -10.82 21.74
CA GLY A 91 -17.45 -11.98 22.48
C GLY A 91 -16.42 -13.07 22.79
N SER A 92 -15.12 -12.79 22.66
CA SER A 92 -14.03 -13.76 22.92
C SER A 92 -13.79 -13.98 24.43
N PRO A 93 -13.30 -15.17 24.83
CA PRO A 93 -12.74 -15.40 26.16
C PRO A 93 -11.45 -14.62 26.44
N ARG A 94 -10.70 -14.22 25.41
CA ARG A 94 -9.51 -13.38 25.57
C ARG A 94 -9.94 -11.95 25.85
N ALA A 95 -9.75 -11.45 27.06
CA ALA A 95 -10.09 -10.07 27.39
C ALA A 95 -9.44 -9.04 26.43
N PRO A 96 -10.13 -7.94 26.08
CA PRO A 96 -9.48 -6.79 25.47
C PRO A 96 -8.43 -6.20 26.43
N GLU A 97 -7.36 -5.63 25.90
CA GLU A 97 -6.24 -5.10 26.69
C GLU A 97 -5.97 -3.64 26.31
N ALA A 98 -5.48 -2.83 27.26
CA ALA A 98 -5.04 -1.47 26.95
C ALA A 98 -3.85 -1.50 25.98
N GLY A 99 -3.90 -0.69 24.93
CA GLY A 99 -2.97 -0.70 23.80
C GLY A 99 -3.42 -1.55 22.62
N ALA A 100 -4.45 -2.39 22.77
CA ALA A 100 -4.97 -3.21 21.67
C ALA A 100 -5.65 -2.36 20.59
N LEU A 101 -5.54 -2.82 19.34
CA LEU A 101 -6.33 -2.29 18.23
C LEU A 101 -7.76 -2.81 18.37
N LEU A 102 -8.76 -1.97 18.12
CA LEU A 102 -10.17 -2.33 18.08
C LEU A 102 -10.72 -2.00 16.69
N ILE A 103 -11.27 -3.01 15.99
CA ILE A 103 -11.63 -2.90 14.57
C ILE A 103 -13.14 -3.06 14.38
N TRP A 104 -13.70 -2.20 13.52
CA TRP A 104 -15.07 -2.30 13.04
C TRP A 104 -15.10 -2.73 11.59
N GLN A 105 -16.13 -3.50 11.27
CA GLN A 105 -16.49 -3.85 9.91
C GLN A 105 -17.05 -2.63 9.18
N LYS A 106 -16.98 -2.66 7.85
CA LYS A 106 -17.73 -1.72 7.02
C LYS A 106 -19.25 -1.91 7.19
N GLY A 107 -19.99 -0.81 7.24
CA GLY A 107 -21.45 -0.76 7.42
C GLY A 107 -21.87 0.31 8.44
N GLY A 108 -23.13 0.75 8.34
CA GLY A 108 -23.71 1.76 9.22
C GLY A 108 -22.97 3.09 9.19
N GLU A 109 -22.72 3.67 10.37
CA GLU A 109 -21.91 4.89 10.55
C GLU A 109 -20.56 4.85 9.82
N PHE A 110 -19.94 3.68 9.69
CA PHE A 110 -18.63 3.50 9.07
C PHE A 110 -18.67 3.06 7.60
N ASN A 111 -19.85 3.15 6.98
CA ASN A 111 -20.13 2.98 5.55
C ASN A 111 -19.22 1.96 4.84
N GLU A 112 -18.35 2.36 3.92
CA GLU A 112 -17.45 1.42 3.21
C GLU A 112 -16.06 1.29 3.86
N THR A 113 -15.69 2.15 4.80
CA THR A 113 -14.32 2.23 5.33
C THR A 113 -14.08 1.31 6.51
N GLY A 114 -15.13 0.96 7.25
CA GLY A 114 -14.99 0.45 8.62
C GLY A 114 -14.29 1.46 9.52
N HIS A 115 -13.79 1.01 10.67
CA HIS A 115 -13.12 1.88 11.62
C HIS A 115 -12.03 1.17 12.43
N VAL A 116 -11.08 1.95 12.95
CA VAL A 116 -10.07 1.48 13.90
C VAL A 116 -9.87 2.47 15.04
N ALA A 117 -9.84 1.96 16.26
CA ALA A 117 -9.52 2.71 17.47
C ALA A 117 -8.47 1.98 18.30
N ILE A 118 -7.94 2.68 19.31
CA ILE A 118 -7.05 2.11 20.32
C ILE A 118 -7.80 2.01 21.65
N ILE A 119 -7.77 0.83 22.27
CA ILE A 119 -8.26 0.65 23.64
C ILE A 119 -7.27 1.31 24.59
N THR A 120 -7.70 2.31 25.35
CA THR A 120 -6.82 3.04 26.27
C THR A 120 -6.91 2.52 27.71
N GLN A 121 -8.10 2.09 28.15
CA GLN A 121 -8.32 1.60 29.51
C GLN A 121 -9.43 0.54 29.53
N LEU A 122 -9.23 -0.49 30.35
CA LEU A 122 -10.29 -1.42 30.75
C LEU A 122 -10.84 -1.02 32.12
N LEU A 123 -12.16 -1.04 32.24
CA LEU A 123 -12.91 -0.84 33.48
C LEU A 123 -13.89 -2.01 33.66
N ASP A 124 -14.53 -2.13 34.81
CA ASP A 124 -15.34 -3.31 35.16
C ASP A 124 -16.47 -3.63 34.15
N ASN A 125 -17.14 -2.60 33.63
CA ASN A 125 -18.31 -2.73 32.76
C ASN A 125 -18.19 -1.94 31.44
N LYS A 126 -17.00 -1.42 31.14
CA LYS A 126 -16.75 -0.61 29.95
C LYS A 126 -15.28 -0.55 29.59
N ILE A 127 -15.00 -0.14 28.37
CA ILE A 127 -13.67 0.28 27.94
C ILE A 127 -13.67 1.75 27.56
N ARG A 128 -12.50 2.36 27.60
CA ARG A 128 -12.23 3.67 26.99
C ARG A 128 -11.38 3.48 25.76
N ILE A 129 -11.69 4.23 24.72
CA ILE A 129 -10.96 4.19 23.45
C ILE A 129 -10.47 5.57 23.06
N ALA A 130 -9.42 5.63 22.24
CA ALA A 130 -8.99 6.83 21.54
C ALA A 130 -8.98 6.56 20.04
N GLU A 131 -9.48 7.51 19.26
CA GLU A 131 -9.59 7.39 17.81
C GLU A 131 -9.54 8.77 17.13
N GLN A 132 -9.45 8.77 15.81
CA GLN A 132 -9.64 9.95 14.95
C GLN A 132 -10.73 9.65 13.92
N ASN A 133 -11.25 10.70 13.27
CA ASN A 133 -12.31 10.59 12.26
C ASN A 133 -13.65 10.06 12.80
N VAL A 134 -14.02 10.48 14.02
CA VAL A 134 -15.35 10.29 14.62
C VAL A 134 -15.77 11.58 15.32
N ILE A 135 -15.03 11.97 16.36
CA ILE A 135 -15.29 13.20 17.12
C ILE A 135 -14.42 14.33 16.61
N HIS A 136 -15.07 15.46 16.28
CA HIS A 136 -14.44 16.66 15.71
C HIS A 136 -14.53 17.89 16.64
N THR A 137 -14.86 17.68 17.92
CA THR A 137 -14.88 18.72 18.97
C THR A 137 -13.78 18.52 20.03
N PRO A 138 -13.15 19.59 20.56
CA PRO A 138 -12.06 19.47 21.53
C PRO A 138 -12.46 18.62 22.75
N LEU A 139 -11.57 17.73 23.15
CA LEU A 139 -11.77 16.88 24.32
C LEU A 139 -11.68 17.71 25.61
N PRO A 140 -12.38 17.32 26.69
CA PRO A 140 -12.23 17.95 27.98
C PRO A 140 -10.76 18.00 28.45
N PRO A 141 -10.33 19.07 29.16
CA PRO A 141 -8.95 19.19 29.61
C PRO A 141 -8.51 17.97 30.44
N GLY A 142 -7.39 17.36 30.04
CA GLY A 142 -6.82 16.18 30.70
C GLY A 142 -7.47 14.84 30.33
N GLN A 143 -8.57 14.82 29.56
CA GLN A 143 -9.17 13.59 29.06
C GLN A 143 -8.30 12.99 27.95
N GLN A 144 -7.98 11.69 28.08
CA GLN A 144 -7.13 10.96 27.14
C GLN A 144 -7.85 9.85 26.37
N TRP A 145 -9.15 10.00 26.17
CA TRP A 145 -10.00 9.05 25.45
C TRP A 145 -11.14 9.80 24.75
N THR A 146 -11.65 9.26 23.64
CA THR A 146 -12.70 9.86 22.80
C THR A 146 -14.08 9.35 23.19
N ARG A 147 -14.23 8.02 23.33
CA ARG A 147 -15.50 7.37 23.67
C ARG A 147 -15.33 6.30 24.76
N GLU A 148 -16.45 5.99 25.41
CA GLU A 148 -16.60 4.84 26.29
C GLU A 148 -17.56 3.84 25.63
N LEU A 149 -17.18 2.57 25.60
CA LEU A 149 -18.02 1.48 25.07
C LEU A 149 -18.42 0.55 26.21
N GLU A 150 -19.69 0.16 26.27
CA GLU A 150 -20.16 -0.83 27.25
C GLU A 150 -19.45 -2.17 27.01
N MET A 151 -18.97 -2.80 28.08
CA MET A 151 -18.37 -4.13 28.06
C MET A 151 -19.19 -5.05 28.94
N VAL A 152 -19.76 -6.08 28.32
CA VAL A 152 -20.56 -7.12 28.98
C VAL A 152 -19.69 -8.36 29.14
N VAL A 153 -19.56 -8.85 30.37
CA VAL A 153 -18.80 -10.06 30.69
C VAL A 153 -19.76 -11.16 31.11
N GLU A 154 -19.94 -12.16 30.26
CA GLU A 154 -20.85 -13.29 30.47
C GLU A 154 -20.11 -14.60 30.23
N ASN A 155 -20.16 -15.52 31.20
CA ASN A 155 -19.51 -16.84 31.13
C ASN A 155 -18.01 -16.79 30.78
N GLY A 156 -17.32 -15.71 31.18
CA GLY A 156 -15.90 -15.50 30.86
C GLY A 156 -15.62 -14.95 29.46
N CYS A 157 -16.65 -14.62 28.68
CA CYS A 157 -16.53 -13.95 27.39
C CYS A 157 -16.77 -12.45 27.52
N TYR A 158 -15.99 -11.66 26.79
CA TYR A 158 -16.03 -10.21 26.80
C TYR A 158 -16.71 -9.72 25.53
N THR A 159 -17.84 -9.00 25.65
CA THR A 159 -18.55 -8.43 24.50
C THR A 159 -18.60 -6.92 24.61
N LEU A 160 -18.11 -6.22 23.59
CA LEU A 160 -18.16 -4.78 23.49
C LEU A 160 -19.40 -4.35 22.69
N ARG A 161 -20.08 -3.30 23.14
CA ARG A 161 -21.18 -2.65 22.42
C ARG A 161 -20.79 -1.25 22.03
N ASP A 162 -20.97 -0.95 20.75
CA ASP A 162 -20.68 0.39 20.23
C ASP A 162 -21.72 1.41 20.70
N THR A 163 -21.39 2.70 20.56
CA THR A 163 -22.32 3.80 20.82
C THR A 163 -23.33 4.01 19.69
N PHE A 164 -23.06 3.45 18.52
CA PHE A 164 -23.94 3.44 17.35
C PHE A 164 -24.73 2.14 17.30
N ASP A 165 -25.95 2.18 16.77
CA ASP A 165 -26.86 1.04 16.68
C ASP A 165 -26.77 0.26 15.36
N ASP A 166 -26.04 0.79 14.37
CA ASP A 166 -25.93 0.25 13.03
C ASP A 166 -24.50 -0.21 12.65
N THR A 167 -23.58 -0.24 13.61
CA THR A 167 -22.18 -0.65 13.40
C THR A 167 -21.92 -2.09 13.84
N THR A 168 -20.83 -2.67 13.33
CA THR A 168 -20.40 -4.03 13.71
C THR A 168 -18.94 -4.02 14.15
N ILE A 169 -18.71 -4.27 15.44
CA ILE A 169 -17.36 -4.50 15.97
C ILE A 169 -16.90 -5.91 15.57
N LEU A 170 -15.81 -6.01 14.81
CA LEU A 170 -15.19 -7.29 14.48
C LEU A 170 -14.53 -7.90 15.72
N GLY A 171 -13.77 -7.08 16.44
CA GLY A 171 -13.05 -7.48 17.64
C GLY A 171 -11.76 -6.68 17.83
N TRP A 172 -10.84 -7.21 18.64
CA TRP A 172 -9.57 -6.56 18.97
C TRP A 172 -8.36 -7.39 18.55
N MET A 173 -7.21 -6.73 18.44
CA MET A 173 -5.94 -7.36 18.09
C MET A 173 -4.85 -7.04 19.10
N ILE A 174 -4.09 -8.07 19.47
CA ILE A 174 -3.04 -8.00 20.49
C ILE A 174 -1.74 -8.57 19.90
N GLN A 175 -0.63 -7.87 20.10
CA GLN A 175 0.69 -8.36 19.75
C GLN A 175 1.09 -9.43 20.79
N THR A 176 1.05 -10.70 20.41
CA THR A 176 1.39 -11.82 21.30
C THR A 176 1.69 -13.10 20.51
N ASP A 177 2.54 -13.94 21.07
CA ASP A 177 2.78 -15.31 20.57
C ASP A 177 1.66 -16.28 20.98
N ASP A 178 0.83 -15.91 21.97
CA ASP A 178 -0.25 -16.74 22.49
C ASP A 178 -1.45 -16.77 21.54
N THR A 179 -1.62 -17.89 20.83
CA THR A 179 -2.72 -18.09 19.88
C THR A 179 -4.00 -18.58 20.55
N GLN A 180 -4.05 -18.72 21.87
CA GLN A 180 -5.23 -19.21 22.56
C GLN A 180 -6.41 -18.24 22.35
N TYR A 181 -7.52 -18.77 21.81
CA TYR A 181 -8.73 -18.02 21.44
C TYR A 181 -8.61 -17.09 20.22
N SER A 182 -7.47 -17.06 19.53
CA SER A 182 -7.32 -16.22 18.33
C SER A 182 -8.02 -16.82 17.12
N LEU A 183 -8.37 -15.95 16.16
CA LEU A 183 -8.86 -16.34 14.84
C LEU A 183 -7.69 -16.74 13.95
N SER A 184 -7.89 -17.80 13.16
CA SER A 184 -6.99 -18.10 12.04
C SER A 184 -6.95 -16.93 11.05
N GLN A 185 -5.88 -16.83 10.27
CA GLN A 185 -5.84 -15.90 9.15
C GLN A 185 -7.00 -16.22 8.20
N PRO A 186 -7.77 -15.22 7.75
CA PRO A 186 -8.87 -15.46 6.82
C PRO A 186 -8.31 -15.88 5.46
N ASP A 187 -8.84 -16.99 4.94
CA ASP A 187 -8.59 -17.44 3.58
C ASP A 187 -9.67 -16.88 2.64
N ILE A 188 -9.25 -16.40 1.47
CA ILE A 188 -10.18 -16.00 0.41
C ILE A 188 -10.83 -17.24 -0.22
N ALA A 189 -12.11 -17.13 -0.60
CA ALA A 189 -12.77 -18.20 -1.35
C ALA A 189 -12.05 -18.41 -2.69
N ASN A 190 -11.50 -19.61 -2.89
CA ASN A 190 -10.71 -19.99 -4.07
C ASN A 190 -11.33 -19.59 -5.41
N GLN A 191 -12.65 -19.69 -5.56
CA GLN A 191 -13.35 -19.33 -6.80
C GLN A 191 -13.29 -17.83 -7.14
N SER A 192 -13.11 -16.96 -6.14
CA SER A 192 -12.99 -15.52 -6.34
C SER A 192 -11.67 -15.13 -7.01
N LEU A 193 -10.65 -15.97 -6.94
CA LEU A 193 -9.32 -15.77 -7.55
C LEU A 193 -9.25 -16.16 -9.03
N ALA A 194 -10.30 -16.76 -9.59
CA ALA A 194 -10.31 -17.21 -10.97
C ALA A 194 -10.28 -16.02 -11.96
N ILE A 195 -9.30 -16.02 -12.86
CA ILE A 195 -9.18 -15.05 -13.95
C ILE A 195 -10.14 -15.48 -15.07
N ARG A 196 -10.98 -14.56 -15.56
CA ARG A 196 -11.98 -14.85 -16.60
C ARG A 196 -11.68 -14.08 -17.88
N GLY A 197 -11.75 -14.78 -19.01
CA GLY A 197 -11.68 -14.14 -20.33
C GLY A 197 -13.00 -13.47 -20.69
N ALA A 198 -12.92 -12.31 -21.34
CA ALA A 198 -14.05 -11.57 -21.85
C ALA A 198 -13.71 -10.92 -23.21
N ARG A 199 -14.73 -10.46 -23.93
CA ARG A 199 -14.58 -9.87 -25.26
C ARG A 199 -15.43 -8.59 -25.42
N LEU A 200 -14.86 -7.59 -26.06
CA LEU A 200 -15.56 -6.37 -26.48
C LEU A 200 -16.31 -6.58 -27.81
N PRO A 201 -17.44 -5.89 -28.05
CA PRO A 201 -18.05 -5.86 -29.37
C PRO A 201 -17.13 -5.26 -30.43
N GLU A 202 -16.96 -5.95 -31.56
CA GLU A 202 -16.12 -5.50 -32.67
C GLU A 202 -16.83 -4.46 -33.54
N LYS A 203 -16.49 -3.18 -33.35
CA LYS A 203 -17.02 -2.03 -34.10
C LYS A 203 -15.90 -1.23 -34.79
N GLY A 204 -14.71 -1.82 -34.95
CA GLY A 204 -13.54 -1.18 -35.55
C GLY A 204 -12.81 -0.16 -34.65
N GLN A 205 -13.05 -0.18 -33.34
CA GLN A 205 -12.42 0.72 -32.35
C GLN A 205 -10.88 0.67 -32.37
N PHE A 206 -10.28 -0.45 -32.80
CA PHE A 206 -8.84 -0.69 -32.77
C PHE A 206 -8.22 -0.95 -34.16
N ASP A 207 -8.97 -0.78 -35.26
CA ASP A 207 -8.51 -1.11 -36.62
C ASP A 207 -7.47 -0.12 -37.18
N GLY A 208 -7.32 1.04 -36.54
CA GLY A 208 -6.46 2.14 -37.00
C GLY A 208 -5.51 2.67 -35.94
N GLN A 209 -5.20 3.97 -36.04
CA GLN A 209 -4.31 4.66 -35.10
C GLN A 209 -5.06 5.08 -33.83
N TRP A 210 -5.37 4.12 -32.97
CA TRP A 210 -6.11 4.36 -31.72
C TRP A 210 -5.24 4.88 -30.57
N LEU A 211 -3.92 4.99 -30.77
CA LEU A 211 -3.00 5.67 -29.86
C LEU A 211 -2.63 7.04 -30.43
N ASP A 212 -2.57 8.06 -29.59
CA ASP A 212 -2.31 9.44 -29.99
C ASP A 212 -0.80 9.69 -30.18
N GLU A 213 -0.32 9.67 -31.42
CA GLU A 213 1.09 9.97 -31.74
C GLU A 213 1.51 11.44 -31.51
N ARG A 214 0.58 12.34 -31.12
CA ARG A 214 0.93 13.71 -30.68
C ARG A 214 1.45 13.70 -29.25
N ASP A 215 1.02 12.75 -28.42
CA ASP A 215 1.58 12.50 -27.10
C ASP A 215 2.97 11.85 -27.26
N PRO A 216 4.06 12.49 -26.77
CA PRO A 216 5.40 11.95 -26.90
C PRO A 216 5.61 10.54 -26.32
N LEU A 217 4.85 10.16 -25.28
CA LEU A 217 4.95 8.85 -24.63
C LEU A 217 4.25 7.79 -25.46
N GLN A 218 3.04 8.06 -25.92
CA GLN A 218 2.31 7.15 -26.82
C GLN A 218 3.05 7.00 -28.15
N LYS A 219 3.59 8.09 -28.71
CA LYS A 219 4.47 8.04 -29.89
C LYS A 219 5.69 7.15 -29.68
N ALA A 220 6.34 7.25 -28.52
CA ALA A 220 7.49 6.41 -28.20
C ALA A 220 7.12 4.93 -28.11
N TYR A 221 5.93 4.62 -27.58
CA TYR A 221 5.38 3.26 -27.59
C TYR A 221 5.11 2.77 -29.02
N VAL A 222 4.40 3.55 -29.83
CA VAL A 222 4.08 3.22 -31.24
C VAL A 222 5.34 2.99 -32.07
N GLN A 223 6.39 3.79 -31.87
CA GLN A 223 7.68 3.58 -32.56
C GLN A 223 8.35 2.24 -32.22
N ALA A 224 8.09 1.70 -31.03
CA ALA A 224 8.68 0.45 -30.55
C ALA A 224 7.80 -0.78 -30.83
N ASN A 225 6.48 -0.61 -30.78
CA ASN A 225 5.50 -1.70 -30.72
C ASN A 225 4.42 -1.63 -31.83
N GLY A 226 4.29 -0.50 -32.53
CA GLY A 226 3.13 -0.18 -33.37
C GLY A 226 1.89 0.16 -32.55
N HIS A 227 0.74 0.29 -33.21
CA HIS A 227 -0.57 0.47 -32.56
C HIS A 227 -1.14 -0.87 -32.03
N VAL A 228 -0.31 -1.64 -31.33
CA VAL A 228 -0.61 -3.02 -30.93
C VAL A 228 -0.28 -3.22 -29.45
N ILE A 229 -1.17 -3.87 -28.71
CA ILE A 229 -0.98 -4.27 -27.30
C ILE A 229 -0.86 -5.78 -27.12
N ASN A 230 -1.61 -6.55 -27.90
CA ASN A 230 -1.64 -8.01 -27.91
C ASN A 230 -2.07 -8.50 -29.30
N GLN A 231 -2.30 -9.81 -29.46
CA GLN A 231 -2.76 -10.37 -30.74
C GLN A 231 -4.21 -10.00 -31.08
N ASP A 232 -5.06 -9.83 -30.07
CA ASP A 232 -6.47 -9.55 -30.22
C ASP A 232 -6.90 -8.46 -29.23
N PRO A 233 -6.96 -7.18 -29.66
CA PRO A 233 -7.28 -6.07 -28.76
C PRO A 233 -8.75 -6.07 -28.30
N TYR A 234 -9.59 -6.94 -28.85
CA TYR A 234 -10.97 -7.12 -28.39
C TYR A 234 -11.08 -8.10 -27.23
N GLN A 235 -10.07 -8.96 -27.03
CA GLN A 235 -10.02 -9.90 -25.91
C GLN A 235 -9.36 -9.24 -24.69
N TYR A 236 -9.99 -9.40 -23.53
CA TYR A 236 -9.47 -8.94 -22.24
C TYR A 236 -9.75 -9.95 -21.14
N PHE A 237 -9.20 -9.70 -19.95
CA PHE A 237 -9.39 -10.52 -18.77
C PHE A 237 -10.01 -9.71 -17.64
N THR A 238 -10.76 -10.38 -16.78
CA THR A 238 -11.32 -9.79 -15.57
C THR A 238 -10.94 -10.63 -14.35
N ILE A 239 -10.78 -9.93 -13.24
CA ILE A 239 -10.67 -10.50 -11.89
C ILE A 239 -11.75 -9.86 -11.02
N THR A 240 -12.08 -10.48 -9.90
CA THR A 240 -13.02 -9.90 -8.93
C THR A 240 -12.31 -8.84 -8.09
N GLU A 241 -13.08 -7.89 -7.54
CA GLU A 241 -12.57 -6.91 -6.56
C GLU A 241 -11.93 -7.61 -5.34
N SER A 242 -12.49 -8.74 -4.91
CA SER A 242 -11.89 -9.54 -3.83
C SER A 242 -10.51 -10.12 -4.20
N ALA A 243 -10.30 -10.51 -5.47
CA ALA A 243 -8.99 -10.97 -5.93
C ALA A 243 -7.98 -9.83 -6.00
N GLU A 244 -8.42 -8.63 -6.39
CA GLU A 244 -7.60 -7.42 -6.35
C GLU A 244 -7.20 -7.04 -4.91
N GLN A 245 -8.15 -7.07 -3.97
CA GLN A 245 -7.85 -6.87 -2.54
C GLN A 245 -6.83 -7.88 -2.00
N GLU A 246 -6.92 -9.16 -2.40
CA GLU A 246 -5.93 -10.16 -2.03
C GLU A 246 -4.56 -9.88 -2.65
N LEU A 247 -4.50 -9.38 -3.90
CA LEU A 247 -3.25 -8.95 -4.53
C LEU A 247 -2.62 -7.76 -3.81
N ILE A 248 -3.41 -6.77 -3.39
CA ILE A 248 -2.94 -5.60 -2.62
C ILE A 248 -2.35 -6.07 -1.28
N LYS A 249 -3.12 -6.89 -0.54
CA LYS A 249 -2.70 -7.47 0.74
C LYS A 249 -1.38 -8.24 0.60
N ALA A 250 -1.33 -9.19 -0.33
CA ALA A 250 -0.15 -10.02 -0.55
C ALA A 250 1.06 -9.20 -0.99
N THR A 251 0.87 -8.17 -1.84
CA THR A 251 1.96 -7.28 -2.29
C THR A 251 2.57 -6.52 -1.12
N ASN A 252 1.73 -5.96 -0.24
CA ASN A 252 2.18 -5.20 0.92
C ASN A 252 2.89 -6.11 1.94
N GLU A 253 2.32 -7.27 2.23
CA GLU A 253 2.92 -8.27 3.13
C GLU A 253 4.26 -8.78 2.60
N LEU A 254 4.31 -9.21 1.34
CA LEU A 254 5.52 -9.71 0.72
C LEU A 254 6.61 -8.64 0.66
N HIS A 255 6.28 -7.39 0.36
CA HIS A 255 7.27 -6.32 0.34
C HIS A 255 8.02 -6.21 1.69
N LEU A 256 7.28 -6.25 2.80
CA LEU A 256 7.88 -6.25 4.14
C LEU A 256 8.69 -7.52 4.41
N MET A 257 8.22 -8.70 3.98
CA MET A 257 8.98 -9.94 4.10
C MET A 257 10.29 -9.91 3.30
N TYR A 258 10.30 -9.36 2.09
CA TYR A 258 11.50 -9.17 1.28
C TYR A 258 12.49 -8.20 1.94
N LEU A 259 11.99 -7.10 2.53
CA LEU A 259 12.84 -6.15 3.27
C LEU A 259 13.42 -6.79 4.54
N HIS A 260 12.62 -7.56 5.29
CA HIS A 260 13.09 -8.30 6.45
C HIS A 260 14.18 -9.32 6.08
N ALA A 261 13.95 -10.12 5.04
CA ALA A 261 14.95 -11.08 4.55
C ALA A 261 16.22 -10.36 4.06
N THR A 262 16.09 -9.21 3.40
CA THR A 262 17.23 -8.38 2.98
C THR A 262 18.06 -7.91 4.16
N ASP A 263 17.43 -7.45 5.24
CA ASP A 263 18.13 -7.06 6.47
C ASP A 263 18.90 -8.23 7.09
N LYS A 264 18.30 -9.42 7.15
CA LYS A 264 18.96 -10.65 7.63
C LYS A 264 20.18 -11.01 6.77
N VAL A 265 20.04 -10.97 5.45
CA VAL A 265 21.15 -11.25 4.51
C VAL A 265 22.30 -10.26 4.71
N LEU A 266 22.02 -8.97 4.87
CA LEU A 266 23.06 -7.95 5.02
C LEU A 266 23.78 -8.00 6.38
N LYS A 267 23.16 -8.61 7.40
CA LYS A 267 23.75 -8.85 8.74
C LYS A 267 24.59 -10.12 8.82
N ASP A 268 24.49 -11.05 7.87
CA ASP A 268 25.24 -12.33 7.86
C ASP A 268 26.04 -12.52 6.56
N ASP A 269 27.37 -12.50 6.66
CA ASP A 269 28.29 -12.72 5.53
C ASP A 269 28.07 -14.10 4.84
N ASN A 270 27.62 -15.12 5.57
CA ASN A 270 27.35 -16.44 4.98
C ASN A 270 26.13 -16.38 4.05
N LEU A 271 25.08 -15.66 4.46
CA LEU A 271 23.90 -15.45 3.61
C LEU A 271 24.23 -14.57 2.42
N LEU A 272 24.96 -13.46 2.64
CA LEU A 272 25.34 -12.54 1.56
C LEU A 272 26.23 -13.21 0.50
N ALA A 273 27.06 -14.18 0.89
CA ALA A 273 27.89 -14.95 -0.02
C ALA A 273 27.08 -15.77 -1.05
N LEU A 274 25.83 -16.13 -0.74
CA LEU A 274 24.96 -16.91 -1.64
C LEU A 274 24.47 -16.13 -2.86
N PHE A 275 24.58 -14.80 -2.85
CA PHE A 275 24.06 -13.91 -3.90
C PHE A 275 25.09 -13.64 -5.00
N ASP A 276 26.27 -14.26 -4.93
CA ASP A 276 27.37 -14.10 -5.91
C ASP A 276 27.76 -12.64 -6.20
N ILE A 277 27.57 -11.75 -5.21
CA ILE A 277 27.95 -10.34 -5.33
C ILE A 277 29.44 -10.19 -5.02
N PRO A 278 30.21 -9.45 -5.85
CA PRO A 278 31.62 -9.18 -5.58
C PRO A 278 31.86 -8.64 -4.17
N LYS A 279 32.73 -9.30 -3.40
CA LYS A 279 33.02 -8.98 -1.98
C LYS A 279 33.37 -7.51 -1.73
N ILE A 280 34.00 -6.86 -2.71
CA ILE A 280 34.35 -5.43 -2.64
C ILE A 280 33.12 -4.50 -2.48
N LEU A 281 31.93 -4.96 -2.91
CA LEU A 281 30.68 -4.21 -2.82
C LEU A 281 29.94 -4.42 -1.49
N TRP A 282 30.30 -5.43 -0.68
CA TRP A 282 29.54 -5.76 0.54
C TRP A 282 29.44 -4.59 1.54
N PRO A 283 30.52 -3.83 1.83
CA PRO A 283 30.39 -2.64 2.68
C PRO A 283 29.48 -1.57 2.05
N ARG A 284 29.47 -1.44 0.72
CA ARG A 284 28.62 -0.47 0.00
C ARG A 284 27.14 -0.87 0.05
N LEU A 285 26.83 -2.17 -0.03
CA LEU A 285 25.46 -2.66 0.12
C LEU A 285 24.89 -2.33 1.50
N ARG A 286 25.65 -2.62 2.56
CA ARG A 286 25.28 -2.30 3.95
C ARG A 286 25.04 -0.81 4.16
N LEU A 287 25.93 0.04 3.62
CA LEU A 287 25.75 1.50 3.65
C LEU A 287 24.53 1.95 2.84
N SER A 288 24.25 1.31 1.70
CA SER A 288 23.06 1.62 0.89
C SER A 288 21.78 1.27 1.64
N TRP A 289 21.72 0.11 2.29
CA TRP A 289 20.58 -0.32 3.09
C TRP A 289 20.31 0.64 4.25
N GLN A 290 21.35 0.98 5.02
CA GLN A 290 21.21 1.88 6.16
C GLN A 290 20.78 3.30 5.78
N ARG A 291 21.28 3.84 4.66
CA ARG A 291 21.07 5.26 4.29
C ARG A 291 19.94 5.50 3.30
N ARG A 292 19.47 4.45 2.62
CA ARG A 292 18.48 4.55 1.54
C ARG A 292 17.31 3.61 1.75
N ARG A 293 17.00 3.31 3.02
CA ARG A 293 15.98 2.36 3.47
C ARG A 293 14.59 2.63 2.88
N HIS A 294 14.25 3.90 2.69
CA HIS A 294 12.93 4.36 2.20
C HIS A 294 12.99 4.99 0.80
N HIS A 295 14.07 4.79 0.04
CA HIS A 295 14.27 5.47 -1.25
C HIS A 295 13.94 4.60 -2.47
N MET A 296 13.38 3.41 -2.28
CA MET A 296 12.88 2.59 -3.37
C MET A 296 11.65 3.24 -3.99
N ILE A 297 11.65 3.46 -5.31
CA ILE A 297 10.54 4.14 -6.01
C ILE A 297 9.48 3.14 -6.46
N THR A 298 9.87 2.02 -7.05
CA THR A 298 8.94 1.02 -7.61
C THR A 298 9.62 -0.33 -7.81
N GLY A 299 8.83 -1.39 -7.76
CA GLY A 299 9.20 -2.75 -8.15
C GLY A 299 7.99 -3.46 -8.77
N ARG A 300 8.18 -4.68 -9.27
CA ARG A 300 7.08 -5.51 -9.80
C ARG A 300 7.18 -6.92 -9.25
N MET A 301 6.08 -7.44 -8.72
CA MET A 301 5.99 -8.84 -8.30
C MET A 301 5.30 -9.66 -9.38
N ASP A 302 5.84 -10.86 -9.61
CA ASP A 302 5.31 -11.78 -10.60
C ASP A 302 4.59 -12.93 -9.86
N PHE A 303 3.28 -13.04 -10.07
CA PHE A 303 2.41 -13.98 -9.35
C PHE A 303 1.83 -15.07 -10.26
N CYS A 304 1.55 -16.23 -9.66
CA CYS A 304 0.54 -17.18 -10.11
C CYS A 304 -0.72 -16.96 -9.29
N MET A 305 -1.86 -16.72 -9.94
CA MET A 305 -3.15 -16.59 -9.29
C MET A 305 -4.21 -17.40 -10.05
N ASP A 306 -4.86 -18.32 -9.35
CA ASP A 306 -6.04 -19.04 -9.79
C ASP A 306 -6.77 -19.66 -8.58
N GLU A 307 -7.71 -20.58 -8.83
CA GLU A 307 -8.46 -21.33 -7.81
C GLU A 307 -7.62 -22.16 -6.83
N ARG A 308 -6.32 -22.33 -7.07
CA ARG A 308 -5.39 -22.98 -6.13
C ARG A 308 -4.83 -22.00 -5.10
N GLY A 309 -5.02 -20.70 -5.31
CA GLY A 309 -4.53 -19.62 -4.46
C GLY A 309 -3.59 -18.67 -5.18
N LEU A 310 -2.87 -17.87 -4.38
CA LEU A 310 -1.92 -16.87 -4.83
C LEU A 310 -0.50 -17.25 -4.41
N LYS A 311 0.44 -17.26 -5.37
CA LYS A 311 1.86 -17.56 -5.13
C LYS A 311 2.75 -16.60 -5.88
N VAL A 312 3.80 -16.11 -5.21
CA VAL A 312 4.83 -15.25 -5.83
C VAL A 312 5.96 -16.11 -6.40
N TYR A 313 6.37 -15.81 -7.63
CA TYR A 313 7.56 -16.39 -8.24
C TYR A 313 8.81 -15.58 -7.90
N GLU A 314 8.77 -14.27 -8.12
CA GLU A 314 9.88 -13.36 -7.86
C GLU A 314 9.40 -11.93 -7.58
N TYR A 315 10.32 -11.12 -7.04
CA TYR A 315 10.14 -9.68 -6.87
C TYR A 315 11.23 -8.91 -7.61
N ASN A 316 10.84 -8.33 -8.75
CA ASN A 316 11.68 -7.48 -9.60
C ASN A 316 11.85 -6.08 -8.96
N ALA A 317 12.72 -5.98 -7.95
CA ALA A 317 12.91 -4.76 -7.15
C ALA A 317 13.98 -3.79 -7.68
N ASP A 318 14.84 -4.21 -8.62
CA ASP A 318 15.89 -3.36 -9.21
C ASP A 318 15.42 -2.66 -10.49
N SER A 319 15.04 -3.45 -11.50
CA SER A 319 14.65 -2.93 -12.80
C SER A 319 13.30 -3.46 -13.28
N ALA A 320 12.23 -2.96 -12.66
CA ALA A 320 10.88 -3.22 -13.14
C ALA A 320 10.54 -2.46 -14.43
N SER A 321 9.72 -3.09 -15.27
CA SER A 321 9.11 -2.55 -16.49
C SER A 321 7.60 -2.82 -16.49
N CYS A 322 6.91 -2.52 -17.58
CA CYS A 322 5.47 -2.64 -17.77
C CYS A 322 4.63 -1.49 -17.19
N HIS A 323 5.27 -0.45 -16.62
CA HIS A 323 4.58 0.73 -16.10
C HIS A 323 3.82 1.49 -17.20
N THR A 324 4.44 1.68 -18.37
CA THR A 324 3.79 2.39 -19.49
C THR A 324 2.65 1.59 -20.07
N GLU A 325 2.85 0.28 -20.22
CA GLU A 325 1.83 -0.63 -20.71
C GLU A 325 0.58 -0.61 -19.80
N ALA A 326 0.75 -0.79 -18.49
CA ALA A 326 -0.35 -0.87 -17.55
C ALA A 326 -0.99 0.49 -17.24
N GLY A 327 -0.19 1.52 -16.94
CA GLY A 327 -0.69 2.81 -16.43
C GLY A 327 -0.92 3.89 -17.49
N LEU A 328 -0.72 3.59 -18.78
CA LEU A 328 -1.02 4.54 -19.87
C LEU A 328 -1.66 3.85 -21.07
N ILE A 329 -1.05 2.78 -21.59
CA ILE A 329 -1.55 2.17 -22.82
C ILE A 329 -2.87 1.43 -22.58
N LEU A 330 -3.03 0.73 -21.45
CA LEU A 330 -4.30 0.11 -21.08
C LEU A 330 -5.39 1.13 -20.70
N GLU A 331 -5.02 2.29 -20.15
CA GLU A 331 -5.95 3.42 -20.00
C GLU A 331 -6.52 3.84 -21.36
N LYS A 332 -5.66 4.05 -22.35
CA LYS A 332 -6.10 4.41 -23.70
C LYS A 332 -6.91 3.32 -24.37
N TRP A 333 -6.61 2.05 -24.09
CA TRP A 333 -7.42 0.94 -24.56
C TRP A 333 -8.83 0.97 -23.94
N ALA A 334 -8.92 1.22 -22.64
CA ALA A 334 -10.19 1.30 -21.93
C ALA A 334 -11.03 2.49 -22.40
N GLU A 335 -10.45 3.70 -22.46
CA GLU A 335 -11.08 4.92 -22.98
C GLU A 335 -11.63 4.72 -24.40
N GLN A 336 -10.90 3.99 -25.26
CA GLN A 336 -11.24 3.79 -26.66
C GLN A 336 -12.35 2.73 -26.86
N GLY A 337 -12.38 1.66 -26.06
CA GLY A 337 -13.19 0.48 -26.37
C GLY A 337 -14.03 -0.09 -25.23
N TYR A 338 -13.73 0.20 -23.97
CA TYR A 338 -14.40 -0.40 -22.83
C TYR A 338 -15.58 0.47 -22.36
N THR A 339 -16.78 -0.13 -22.32
CA THR A 339 -18.01 0.55 -21.86
C THR A 339 -18.65 -0.16 -20.66
N GLY A 340 -17.89 -1.03 -19.98
CA GLY A 340 -18.36 -1.76 -18.80
C GLY A 340 -18.27 -0.92 -17.52
N LYS A 341 -18.53 -1.57 -16.37
CA LYS A 341 -18.44 -0.95 -15.04
C LYS A 341 -17.12 -1.23 -14.30
N GLY A 342 -16.25 -2.06 -14.87
CA GLY A 342 -14.93 -2.32 -14.31
C GLY A 342 -13.98 -1.14 -14.53
N HIS A 343 -12.80 -1.22 -13.93
CA HIS A 343 -11.74 -0.23 -14.05
C HIS A 343 -10.41 -0.93 -14.37
N ASN A 344 -9.40 -0.16 -14.79
CA ASN A 344 -8.05 -0.68 -14.93
C ASN A 344 -7.34 -0.55 -13.57
N PRO A 345 -6.84 -1.66 -12.97
CA PRO A 345 -6.21 -1.62 -11.65
C PRO A 345 -4.89 -0.80 -11.63
N ALA A 346 -4.39 -0.36 -12.79
CA ALA A 346 -3.20 0.48 -12.91
C ALA A 346 -3.47 1.94 -13.31
N GLU A 347 -4.73 2.40 -13.35
CA GLU A 347 -5.11 3.75 -13.81
C GLU A 347 -4.41 4.89 -13.04
N GLY A 348 -4.13 4.69 -11.74
CA GLY A 348 -3.46 5.67 -10.88
C GLY A 348 -1.92 5.61 -10.88
N LEU A 349 -1.29 4.71 -11.64
CA LEU A 349 0.14 4.39 -11.48
C LEU A 349 1.07 5.60 -11.68
N ILE A 350 0.71 6.53 -12.56
CA ILE A 350 1.51 7.75 -12.80
C ILE A 350 1.50 8.66 -11.57
N ASN A 351 0.33 8.83 -10.94
CA ASN A 351 0.17 9.65 -9.75
C ASN A 351 0.93 9.04 -8.56
N GLU A 352 0.85 7.72 -8.40
CA GLU A 352 1.61 7.00 -7.38
C GLU A 352 3.12 7.16 -7.54
N LEU A 353 3.62 7.04 -8.77
CA LEU A 353 5.04 7.29 -9.06
C LEU A 353 5.45 8.73 -8.76
N ALA A 354 4.61 9.71 -9.10
CA ALA A 354 4.88 11.12 -8.78
C ALA A 354 4.93 11.36 -7.26
N GLY A 355 4.00 10.77 -6.51
CA GLY A 355 3.97 10.83 -5.04
C GLY A 355 5.23 10.20 -4.41
N ALA A 356 5.68 9.06 -4.92
CA ALA A 356 6.92 8.43 -4.47
C ALA A 356 8.15 9.32 -4.70
N TRP A 357 8.27 9.93 -5.88
CA TRP A 357 9.35 10.87 -6.20
C TRP A 357 9.33 12.12 -5.32
N ASN A 358 8.15 12.70 -5.08
CA ASN A 358 8.00 13.87 -4.22
C ASN A 358 8.43 13.58 -2.77
N THR A 359 8.09 12.39 -2.27
CA THR A 359 8.51 11.94 -0.93
C THR A 359 10.04 11.83 -0.84
N VAL A 360 10.69 11.18 -1.80
CA VAL A 360 12.16 11.06 -1.83
C VAL A 360 12.85 12.42 -2.00
N LYS A 361 12.28 13.33 -2.80
CA LYS A 361 12.79 14.70 -2.98
C LYS A 361 12.79 15.49 -1.66
N ARG A 362 11.78 15.31 -0.81
CA ARG A 362 11.66 15.99 0.48
C ARG A 362 12.80 15.60 1.44
N VAL A 363 13.22 14.34 1.40
CA VAL A 363 14.30 13.79 2.25
C VAL A 363 15.69 14.17 1.74
N LEU A 364 15.89 14.27 0.42
CA LEU A 364 17.23 14.38 -0.19
C LEU A 364 17.74 15.80 -0.54
N SER A 365 17.09 16.88 -0.07
CA SER A 365 17.41 18.32 -0.31
C SER A 365 18.33 18.67 -1.51
N SER A 366 17.74 19.29 -2.54
CA SER A 366 18.40 19.99 -3.67
C SER A 366 19.45 19.24 -4.52
N ILE A 367 19.25 17.96 -4.82
CA ILE A 367 20.08 17.23 -5.79
C ILE A 367 19.38 17.17 -7.16
N SER A 368 20.08 17.60 -8.22
CA SER A 368 19.67 17.39 -9.61
C SER A 368 19.60 15.89 -9.92
N CYS A 369 18.42 15.40 -10.33
CA CYS A 369 18.25 14.00 -10.72
C CYS A 369 18.84 13.80 -12.13
N ARG A 370 19.85 12.93 -12.26
CA ARG A 370 20.38 12.48 -13.56
C ARG A 370 19.81 11.11 -13.88
N MET A 371 19.03 11.05 -14.95
CA MET A 371 18.54 9.78 -15.47
C MET A 371 19.57 9.16 -16.42
N MET A 372 20.20 8.07 -16.01
CA MET A 372 21.15 7.34 -16.87
C MET A 372 20.41 6.29 -17.70
N ILE A 373 20.44 6.46 -19.02
CA ILE A 373 19.90 5.51 -19.99
C ILE A 373 21.07 4.96 -20.79
N SER A 374 21.20 3.63 -20.80
CA SER A 374 22.16 2.97 -21.69
C SER A 374 21.73 3.16 -23.16
N ARG A 375 22.34 4.12 -23.87
CA ARG A 375 22.37 4.15 -25.34
C ARG A 375 23.46 3.20 -25.82
N ARG A 376 23.15 1.91 -25.98
CA ARG A 376 24.07 1.01 -26.71
C ARG A 376 24.00 1.35 -28.19
N THR A 377 25.01 2.02 -28.71
CA THR A 377 25.33 2.04 -30.15
C THR A 377 25.87 0.65 -30.50
N ILE A 378 25.01 -0.24 -30.99
CA ILE A 378 25.41 -1.58 -31.42
C ILE A 378 26.00 -1.46 -32.82
N THR A 379 27.32 -1.67 -32.95
CA THR A 379 27.97 -1.96 -34.23
C THR A 379 27.32 -3.22 -34.82
N ARG A 380 26.86 -3.10 -36.07
CA ARG A 380 26.15 -4.16 -36.80
C ARG A 380 26.96 -5.45 -36.85
N SER A 381 26.56 -6.46 -36.09
CA SER A 381 26.65 -7.84 -36.55
C SER A 381 25.61 -8.70 -35.83
N LEU A 382 24.74 -9.34 -36.65
CA LEU A 382 23.87 -10.49 -36.36
C LEU A 382 22.68 -10.30 -35.38
N CYS A 383 21.56 -9.94 -35.99
CA CYS A 383 20.16 -10.30 -35.71
C CYS A 383 19.81 -10.94 -34.33
N SER A 384 19.29 -10.16 -33.38
CA SER A 384 17.95 -10.37 -32.80
C SER A 384 17.54 -9.19 -31.88
N ARG A 385 16.31 -8.69 -32.09
CA ARG A 385 15.50 -7.72 -31.30
C ARG A 385 16.18 -6.41 -30.81
N ARG A 386 15.76 -5.29 -31.42
CA ARG A 386 16.15 -3.90 -31.08
C ARG A 386 15.76 -3.53 -29.63
N CYS A 387 16.71 -3.10 -28.82
CA CYS A 387 16.46 -2.52 -27.49
C CYS A 387 15.96 -1.06 -27.57
N ILE A 388 14.67 -0.86 -27.87
CA ILE A 388 14.01 0.46 -27.79
C ILE A 388 13.37 0.68 -26.40
N ARG A 389 13.07 -0.41 -25.67
CA ARG A 389 12.42 -0.39 -24.35
C ARG A 389 13.10 0.45 -23.25
N PRO A 390 14.44 0.53 -23.15
CA PRO A 390 15.08 1.40 -22.15
C PRO A 390 14.86 2.90 -22.42
N ALA A 391 14.67 3.29 -23.69
CA ALA A 391 14.51 4.68 -24.08
C ALA A 391 13.06 5.20 -23.86
N SER A 392 12.05 4.35 -24.06
CA SER A 392 10.67 4.67 -23.66
C SER A 392 10.55 4.74 -22.13
N ARG A 393 11.14 3.77 -21.41
CA ARG A 393 11.20 3.73 -19.93
C ARG A 393 11.69 5.04 -19.32
N ALA A 394 12.77 5.57 -19.86
CA ALA A 394 13.37 6.77 -19.29
C ALA A 394 12.82 8.08 -19.87
N LYS A 395 12.25 8.10 -21.08
CA LYS A 395 11.42 9.23 -21.50
C LYS A 395 10.13 9.33 -20.67
N PHE A 396 9.57 8.20 -20.27
CA PHE A 396 8.46 8.12 -19.33
C PHE A 396 8.88 8.74 -17.99
N SER A 397 9.86 8.18 -17.29
CA SER A 397 10.27 8.76 -16.00
C SER A 397 10.88 10.18 -16.09
N ALA A 398 11.56 10.57 -17.18
CA ALA A 398 12.14 11.91 -17.33
C ALA A 398 11.11 12.98 -17.75
N GLY A 399 10.10 12.62 -18.56
CA GLY A 399 8.97 13.50 -18.84
C GLY A 399 8.23 13.89 -17.56
N TRP A 400 8.15 12.95 -16.60
CA TRP A 400 7.42 13.16 -15.35
C TRP A 400 8.27 13.77 -14.23
N ALA A 401 9.59 13.52 -14.18
CA ALA A 401 10.49 14.33 -13.37
C ALA A 401 10.36 15.83 -13.71
N SER A 402 10.18 16.15 -15.01
CA SER A 402 9.91 17.52 -15.45
C SER A 402 8.53 18.05 -15.03
N TYR A 403 7.52 17.19 -14.91
CA TYR A 403 6.17 17.55 -14.44
C TYR A 403 6.14 17.80 -12.92
N ALA A 404 6.98 17.11 -12.15
CA ALA A 404 7.21 17.34 -10.70
C ALA A 404 8.21 18.48 -10.39
N GLY A 405 8.46 19.36 -11.37
CA GLY A 405 9.35 20.52 -11.23
C GLY A 405 10.85 20.18 -11.12
N MET A 406 11.29 19.01 -11.59
CA MET A 406 12.72 18.67 -11.67
C MET A 406 13.24 18.93 -13.09
N THR A 407 14.27 19.77 -13.24
CA THR A 407 14.95 19.94 -14.53
C THR A 407 15.78 18.69 -14.84
N PRO A 408 15.58 18.02 -15.99
CA PRO A 408 16.49 16.97 -16.44
C PRO A 408 17.88 17.58 -16.63
N GLY A 409 18.86 17.12 -15.84
CA GLY A 409 20.25 17.47 -16.06
C GLY A 409 20.73 16.93 -17.41
N SER A 410 21.48 17.76 -18.15
CA SER A 410 22.08 17.39 -19.45
C SER A 410 23.09 16.25 -19.36
#